data_AF-A0A355UVZ5-F1
#
_entry.id   AF-A0A355UVZ5-F1
#
_cell.length_a   1.000
_cell.length_b   1.000
_cell.length_c   1.000
_cell.angle_alpha   90.00
_cell.angle_beta   90.00
_cell.angle_gamma   90.00
#
_symmetry.space_group_name_H-M   'P 1'
#
loop_
_entity.id
_entity.type
_entity.pdbx_description
1 polymer ?
#
loop_
_entity_poly.entity_id
_entity_poly.type
_entity_poly.pdbx_seq_one_letter_code
_entity_poly.pdbx_strand_id
1 'polypeptide(L)'
;DSVKQSGALGRIAGFTVYEWNDDTPNLQFIAGHPKFATRVNEWSVPVRVEDMKDGKHIGATWVNGRMVYAHKVLRSQAVRPVYAPGSLTASLAKGSSSGTCIATISAGNTGTTYAYKVNPSARASYNQTSSAYGGTSLTSGTTEISVSAGDIIEIVNFSSSKAVAVTYITADSSVIK
;
A
#
# COMPACT_ATOMS: atom_id res chain seq x y z
N ASP A 1 -1.03 2.80 -31.51
CA ASP A 1 -0.72 2.42 -30.11
C ASP A 1 0.27 3.42 -29.50
N SER A 2 -0.12 4.70 -29.43
CA SER A 2 0.78 5.82 -29.08
C SER A 2 1.06 5.96 -27.57
N VAL A 3 0.23 5.34 -26.72
CA VAL A 3 0.37 5.41 -25.25
C VAL A 3 1.46 4.45 -24.74
N LYS A 4 1.64 3.28 -25.38
CA LYS A 4 2.67 2.31 -24.98
C LYS A 4 4.09 2.80 -25.29
N GLN A 5 4.25 3.70 -26.26
CA GLN A 5 5.55 4.23 -26.67
C GLN A 5 6.20 5.15 -25.61
N SER A 6 5.42 5.65 -24.64
CA SER A 6 5.91 6.45 -23.52
C SER A 6 6.21 5.64 -22.25
N GLY A 7 6.16 4.30 -22.30
CA GLY A 7 6.27 3.45 -21.11
C GLY A 7 5.06 3.52 -20.18
N ALA A 8 3.94 4.11 -20.63
CA ALA A 8 2.68 4.11 -19.89
C ALA A 8 1.88 2.85 -20.22
N LEU A 9 1.25 2.26 -19.21
CA LEU A 9 0.38 1.08 -19.39
C LEU A 9 -0.96 1.45 -20.05
N GLY A 10 -1.43 2.68 -19.84
CA GLY A 10 -2.71 3.15 -20.35
C GLY A 10 -3.14 4.48 -19.75
N ARG A 11 -4.46 4.76 -19.85
CA ARG A 11 -5.08 5.97 -19.30
C ARG A 11 -6.39 5.62 -18.59
N ILE A 12 -6.57 6.10 -17.36
CA ILE A 12 -7.79 5.90 -16.56
C ILE A 12 -8.26 7.27 -16.05
N ALA A 13 -9.54 7.60 -16.27
CA ALA A 13 -10.15 8.86 -15.84
C ALA A 13 -9.32 10.12 -16.16
N GLY A 14 -8.61 10.11 -17.29
CA GLY A 14 -7.77 11.23 -17.72
C GLY A 14 -6.32 11.18 -17.20
N PHE A 15 -5.97 10.29 -16.27
CA PHE A 15 -4.60 10.07 -15.77
C PHE A 15 -3.86 9.04 -16.60
N THR A 16 -2.61 9.34 -16.96
CA THR A 16 -1.68 8.36 -17.54
C THR A 16 -1.15 7.46 -16.43
N VAL A 17 -1.21 6.15 -16.64
CA VAL A 17 -0.82 5.15 -15.63
C VAL A 17 0.60 4.67 -15.90
N TYR A 18 1.44 4.77 -14.88
CA TYR A 18 2.81 4.27 -14.86
C TYR A 18 2.98 3.29 -13.70
N GLU A 19 3.67 2.20 -13.96
CA GLU A 19 4.09 1.24 -12.95
C GLU A 19 5.58 1.46 -12.67
N TRP A 20 5.96 1.42 -11.39
CA TRP A 20 7.35 1.53 -10.97
C TRP A 20 7.60 0.60 -9.77
N ASN A 21 8.87 0.32 -9.53
CA ASN A 21 9.31 -0.48 -8.38
C ASN A 21 9.43 0.41 -7.14
N ASP A 22 8.39 0.43 -6.31
CA ASP A 22 8.38 1.03 -4.98
C ASP A 22 8.34 -0.05 -3.90
N ASP A 23 9.02 0.16 -2.78
CA ASP A 23 8.98 -0.73 -1.62
C ASP A 23 8.31 -0.09 -0.39
N THR A 24 7.69 1.09 -0.54
CA THR A 24 6.96 1.73 0.56
C THR A 24 5.79 0.83 1.00
N PRO A 25 5.77 0.37 2.26
CA PRO A 25 4.70 -0.49 2.74
C PRO A 25 3.33 0.14 2.55
N ASN A 26 2.36 -0.67 2.14
CA ASN A 26 0.94 -0.30 1.98
C ASN A 26 0.63 0.75 0.89
N LEU A 27 1.63 1.36 0.24
CA LEU A 27 1.41 2.29 -0.87
C LEU A 27 0.84 1.53 -2.07
N GLN A 28 -0.30 1.99 -2.59
CA GLN A 28 -0.94 1.38 -3.76
C GLN A 28 -0.59 2.16 -5.03
N PHE A 29 -0.75 3.47 -4.97
CA PHE A 29 -0.43 4.37 -6.07
C PHE A 29 -0.32 5.81 -5.56
N ILE A 30 0.24 6.66 -6.42
CA ILE A 30 0.25 8.11 -6.21
C ILE A 30 -0.53 8.72 -7.37
N ALA A 31 -1.57 9.49 -7.04
CA ALA A 31 -2.36 10.22 -8.02
C ALA A 31 -2.07 11.72 -7.92
N GLY A 32 -1.71 12.35 -9.02
CA GLY A 32 -1.48 13.78 -9.04
C GLY A 32 -1.18 14.33 -10.43
N HIS A 33 -1.13 15.66 -10.52
CA HIS A 33 -0.81 16.33 -11.78
C HIS A 33 0.69 16.67 -11.85
N PRO A 34 1.40 16.31 -12.94
CA PRO A 34 2.86 16.45 -13.04
C PRO A 34 3.35 17.91 -12.89
N LYS A 35 2.53 18.90 -13.27
CA LYS A 35 2.82 20.35 -13.09
C LYS A 35 3.22 20.72 -11.65
N PHE A 36 2.81 19.96 -10.64
CA PHE A 36 3.11 20.25 -9.24
C PHE A 36 4.31 19.49 -8.69
N ALA A 37 4.89 18.56 -9.46
CA ALA A 37 6.15 17.91 -9.15
C ALA A 37 7.29 18.65 -9.89
N THR A 38 8.17 19.29 -9.14
CA THR A 38 9.25 20.10 -9.72
C THR A 38 10.62 19.58 -9.31
N ARG A 39 11.59 19.80 -10.20
CA ARG A 39 12.99 19.48 -9.99
C ARG A 39 13.81 20.73 -10.30
N VAL A 40 14.64 21.16 -9.36
CA VAL A 40 15.59 22.26 -9.56
C VAL A 40 16.93 21.63 -9.95
N ASN A 41 17.49 22.02 -11.10
CA ASN A 41 18.77 21.52 -11.63
C ASN A 41 19.83 22.63 -11.77
N GLU A 42 19.64 23.78 -11.11
CA GLU A 42 20.45 24.99 -11.31
C GLU A 42 21.95 24.79 -11.02
N TRP A 43 22.30 23.88 -10.09
CA TRP A 43 23.69 23.57 -9.74
C TRP A 43 24.26 22.36 -10.49
N SER A 44 23.51 21.83 -11.47
CA SER A 44 23.98 20.74 -12.31
C SER A 44 25.05 21.24 -13.28
N VAL A 45 26.08 20.42 -13.46
CA VAL A 45 27.16 20.67 -14.41
C VAL A 45 27.12 19.53 -15.42
N PRO A 46 26.95 19.82 -16.73
CA PRO A 46 26.95 18.80 -17.77
C PRO A 46 28.21 17.93 -17.72
N VAL A 47 28.04 16.66 -18.08
CA VAL A 47 29.16 15.73 -18.22
C VAL A 47 30.03 16.19 -19.38
N ARG A 48 31.32 16.38 -19.12
CA ARG A 48 32.33 16.78 -20.11
C ARG A 48 33.66 16.08 -19.82
N VAL A 49 34.46 15.90 -20.87
CA VAL A 49 35.84 15.46 -20.73
C VAL A 49 36.71 16.70 -20.51
N GLU A 50 37.57 16.66 -19.51
CA GLU A 50 38.53 17.74 -19.24
C GLU A 50 39.94 17.20 -19.09
N ASP A 51 40.92 18.02 -19.45
CA ASP A 51 42.34 17.75 -19.26
C ASP A 51 42.72 17.82 -17.78
N MET A 52 43.44 16.82 -17.29
CA MET A 52 43.86 16.69 -15.90
C MET A 52 45.14 17.52 -15.69
N LYS A 53 44.96 18.84 -15.57
CA LYS A 53 46.04 19.84 -15.44
C LYS A 53 46.67 19.89 -14.05
N ASP A 54 47.00 18.75 -13.46
CA ASP A 54 47.56 18.65 -12.10
C ASP A 54 49.10 18.59 -12.07
N GLY A 55 49.76 18.61 -13.23
CA GLY A 55 51.21 18.56 -13.37
C GLY A 55 51.84 17.19 -13.04
N LYS A 56 51.05 16.21 -12.61
CA LYS A 56 51.49 14.85 -12.24
C LYS A 56 51.07 13.82 -13.29
N HIS A 57 49.92 13.99 -13.92
CA HIS A 57 49.37 13.06 -14.91
C HIS A 57 49.37 13.71 -16.31
N ILE A 58 50.53 13.70 -16.97
CA ILE A 58 50.70 14.32 -18.29
C ILE A 58 49.94 13.53 -19.37
N GLY A 59 49.06 14.21 -20.11
CA GLY A 59 48.26 13.61 -21.18
C GLY A 59 47.01 12.85 -20.70
N ALA A 60 46.70 12.91 -19.41
CA ALA A 60 45.50 12.30 -18.84
C ALA A 60 44.30 13.25 -18.93
N THR A 61 43.11 12.67 -19.11
CA THR A 61 41.83 13.39 -19.08
C THR A 61 40.89 12.71 -18.09
N TRP A 62 40.01 13.47 -17.45
CA TRP A 62 38.91 12.92 -16.66
C TRP A 62 37.55 13.24 -17.28
N VAL A 63 36.54 12.44 -16.91
CA VAL A 63 35.14 12.74 -17.17
C VAL A 63 34.58 13.41 -15.92
N ASN A 64 34.18 14.67 -16.05
CA ASN A 64 33.66 15.47 -14.95
C ASN A 64 32.22 15.92 -15.26
N GLY A 65 31.34 15.76 -14.28
CA GLY A 65 29.96 16.18 -14.35
C GLY A 65 29.36 16.13 -12.95
N ARG A 66 28.32 16.93 -12.73
CA ARG A 66 27.65 16.98 -11.42
C ARG A 66 26.15 17.02 -11.63
N MET A 67 25.45 15.99 -11.16
CA MET A 67 23.99 16.00 -11.10
C MET A 67 23.54 16.39 -9.69
N VAL A 68 23.33 17.69 -9.45
CA VAL A 68 22.69 18.18 -8.23
C VAL A 68 21.24 18.51 -8.55
N TYR A 69 20.34 17.96 -7.75
CA TYR A 69 18.93 18.28 -7.87
C TYR A 69 18.21 18.18 -6.53
N ALA A 70 17.19 19.01 -6.38
CA ALA A 70 16.22 18.90 -5.30
C ALA A 70 14.83 18.64 -5.90
N HIS A 71 14.08 17.73 -5.30
CA HIS A 71 12.69 17.46 -5.66
C HIS A 71 11.76 18.14 -4.67
N LYS A 72 10.71 18.81 -5.18
CA LYS A 72 9.68 19.40 -4.33
C LYS A 72 8.32 19.35 -4.99
N VAL A 73 7.31 19.05 -4.17
CA VAL A 73 5.90 19.19 -4.54
C VAL A 73 5.44 20.59 -4.15
N LEU A 74 5.10 21.42 -5.14
CA LEU A 74 4.71 22.81 -4.90
C LEU A 74 3.29 22.95 -4.32
N ARG A 75 2.41 22.00 -4.66
CA ARG A 75 1.02 21.95 -4.16
C ARG A 75 0.67 20.55 -3.70
N SER A 76 0.88 20.27 -2.42
CA SER A 76 0.65 18.95 -1.81
C SER A 76 -0.78 18.45 -2.00
N GLN A 77 -1.79 19.32 -1.92
CA GLN A 77 -3.19 18.92 -2.11
C GLN A 77 -3.50 18.32 -3.49
N ALA A 78 -2.67 18.60 -4.50
CA ALA A 78 -2.83 18.12 -5.87
C ALA A 78 -2.06 16.81 -6.15
N VAL A 79 -1.36 16.27 -5.14
CA VAL A 79 -0.66 14.97 -5.21
C VAL A 79 -1.08 14.16 -3.99
N ARG A 80 -1.74 13.03 -4.21
CA ARG A 80 -2.27 12.18 -3.14
C ARG A 80 -1.63 10.79 -3.22
N PRO A 81 -0.81 10.41 -2.23
CA PRO A 81 -0.47 9.02 -2.04
C PRO A 81 -1.69 8.28 -1.48
N VAL A 82 -2.01 7.14 -2.08
CA VAL A 82 -3.12 6.29 -1.66
C VAL A 82 -2.55 5.01 -1.07
N TYR A 83 -2.94 4.74 0.17
CA TYR A 83 -2.52 3.56 0.91
C TYR A 83 -3.72 2.63 1.14
N ALA A 84 -3.46 1.33 1.18
CA ALA A 84 -4.44 0.32 1.56
C ALA A 84 -3.86 -0.61 2.63
N PRO A 85 -4.70 -1.16 3.54
CA PRO A 85 -4.24 -2.18 4.46
C PRO A 85 -3.63 -3.36 3.69
N GLY A 86 -2.62 -4.00 4.28
CA GLY A 86 -2.06 -5.25 3.76
C GLY A 86 -3.07 -6.39 3.82
N SER A 87 -2.69 -7.57 3.32
CA SER A 87 -3.54 -8.75 3.35
C SER A 87 -3.30 -9.61 4.59
N LEU A 88 -4.37 -10.08 5.22
CA LEU A 88 -4.33 -11.18 6.20
C LEU A 88 -4.76 -12.50 5.54
N THR A 89 -4.21 -13.59 6.04
CA THR A 89 -4.69 -14.94 5.70
C THR A 89 -5.55 -15.45 6.85
N ALA A 90 -6.76 -15.90 6.55
CA ALA A 90 -7.70 -16.46 7.51
C ALA A 90 -8.35 -17.75 6.97
N SER A 91 -8.78 -18.62 7.89
CA SER A 91 -9.58 -19.81 7.59
C SER A 91 -10.85 -19.84 8.44
N LEU A 92 -11.89 -20.51 7.92
CA LEU A 92 -13.13 -20.78 8.64
C LEU A 92 -13.26 -22.28 8.92
N ALA A 93 -13.78 -22.61 10.09
CA ALA A 93 -14.18 -23.96 10.48
C ALA A 93 -15.57 -23.94 11.13
N LYS A 94 -16.22 -25.10 11.22
CA LYS A 94 -17.52 -25.23 11.89
C LYS A 94 -17.43 -24.76 13.34
N GLY A 95 -18.40 -23.95 13.76
CA GLY A 95 -18.51 -23.48 15.12
C GLY A 95 -18.89 -24.58 16.11
N SER A 96 -19.02 -24.18 17.37
CA SER A 96 -19.52 -25.04 18.45
C SER A 96 -21.04 -24.99 18.54
N SER A 97 -21.64 -23.85 18.18
CA SER A 97 -23.08 -23.58 18.21
C SER A 97 -23.70 -23.60 16.81
N SER A 98 -25.02 -23.80 16.70
CA SER A 98 -25.68 -23.68 15.40
C SER A 98 -25.64 -22.24 14.89
N GLY A 99 -25.41 -22.05 13.59
CA GLY A 99 -25.33 -20.72 12.97
C GLY A 99 -24.03 -19.97 13.29
N THR A 100 -22.97 -20.68 13.68
CA THR A 100 -21.66 -20.09 13.93
C THR A 100 -20.54 -20.77 13.13
N CYS A 101 -19.48 -20.01 12.87
CA CYS A 101 -18.20 -20.48 12.35
C CYS A 101 -17.06 -19.97 13.23
N ILE A 102 -15.93 -20.66 13.24
CA ILE A 102 -14.70 -20.20 13.89
C ILE A 102 -13.78 -19.62 12.82
N ALA A 103 -13.42 -18.35 12.97
CA ALA A 103 -12.42 -17.70 12.13
C ALA A 103 -11.06 -17.74 12.81
N THR A 104 -10.01 -18.12 12.07
CA THR A 104 -8.62 -18.18 12.57
C THR A 104 -7.67 -17.46 11.63
N ILE A 105 -6.87 -16.55 12.17
CA ILE A 105 -5.81 -15.83 11.42
C ILE A 105 -4.54 -16.68 11.40
N SER A 106 -3.96 -16.90 10.23
CA SER A 106 -2.78 -17.76 10.04
C SER A 106 -1.53 -17.03 9.58
N ALA A 107 -1.65 -15.87 8.91
CA ALA A 107 -0.50 -15.10 8.44
C ALA A 107 -0.87 -13.63 8.09
N GLY A 108 0.17 -12.82 7.83
CA GLY A 108 0.07 -11.44 7.35
C GLY A 108 -0.14 -10.39 8.44
N ASN A 109 -0.17 -10.80 9.70
CA ASN A 109 -0.43 -9.94 10.84
C ASN A 109 0.82 -9.21 11.34
N THR A 110 0.61 -7.99 11.83
CA THR A 110 1.53 -7.26 12.69
C THR A 110 0.94 -7.22 14.09
N GLY A 111 1.53 -7.95 15.02
CA GLY A 111 0.98 -8.12 16.38
C GLY A 111 -0.26 -9.02 16.42
N THR A 112 -1.04 -8.93 17.49
CA THR A 112 -2.14 -9.88 17.80
C THR A 112 -3.48 -9.20 18.09
N THR A 113 -3.61 -7.91 17.79
CA THR A 113 -4.85 -7.16 17.98
C THR A 113 -5.69 -7.21 16.73
N TYR A 114 -6.92 -7.72 16.86
CA TYR A 114 -7.84 -7.89 15.75
C TYR A 114 -9.25 -7.46 16.14
N ALA A 115 -10.02 -7.00 15.15
CA ALA A 115 -11.46 -6.86 15.28
C ALA A 115 -12.15 -7.24 13.97
N TYR A 116 -13.38 -7.72 14.06
CA TYR A 116 -14.16 -8.15 12.90
C TYR A 116 -15.51 -7.44 12.80
N LYS A 117 -16.07 -7.46 11.60
CA LYS A 117 -17.46 -7.13 11.29
C LYS A 117 -18.01 -8.14 10.30
N VAL A 118 -19.28 -8.46 10.47
CA VAL A 118 -20.05 -9.24 9.49
C VAL A 118 -20.81 -8.25 8.61
N ASN A 119 -20.69 -8.41 7.29
CA ASN A 119 -21.32 -7.58 6.26
C ASN A 119 -21.18 -6.06 6.51
N PRO A 120 -19.95 -5.53 6.66
CA PRO A 120 -19.77 -4.10 6.88
C PRO A 120 -20.24 -3.30 5.65
N SER A 121 -20.96 -2.19 5.89
CA SER A 121 -21.44 -1.29 4.84
C SER A 121 -20.33 -0.48 4.16
N ALA A 122 -19.16 -0.39 4.80
CA ALA A 122 -17.96 0.24 4.28
C ALA A 122 -16.73 -0.57 4.71
N ARG A 123 -15.75 -0.66 3.81
CA ARG A 123 -14.50 -1.40 4.05
C ARG A 123 -13.57 -0.65 4.99
N ALA A 124 -12.78 -1.40 5.75
CA ALA A 124 -11.73 -0.82 6.58
C ALA A 124 -10.70 -0.07 5.73
N SER A 125 -10.33 1.13 6.17
CA SER A 125 -9.32 1.96 5.49
C SER A 125 -7.97 1.88 6.20
N TYR A 126 -6.88 2.02 5.45
CA TYR A 126 -5.54 2.09 6.05
C TYR A 126 -5.46 3.20 7.10
N ASN A 127 -4.81 2.94 8.24
CA ASN A 127 -4.71 3.86 9.36
C ASN A 127 -6.04 4.31 10.00
N GLN A 128 -7.17 3.66 9.67
CA GLN A 128 -8.39 3.80 10.45
C GLN A 128 -8.11 3.38 11.90
N THR A 129 -8.59 4.15 12.88
CA THR A 129 -8.41 3.79 14.29
C THR A 129 -9.29 2.61 14.65
N SER A 130 -8.85 1.77 15.59
CA SER A 130 -9.67 0.67 16.13
C SER A 130 -11.02 1.17 16.67
N SER A 131 -11.03 2.35 17.30
CA SER A 131 -12.25 3.00 17.77
C SER A 131 -13.19 3.42 16.64
N ALA A 132 -12.67 4.00 15.55
CA ALA A 132 -13.48 4.39 14.39
C ALA A 132 -13.93 3.18 13.57
N TYR A 133 -13.15 2.09 13.59
CA TYR A 133 -13.59 0.82 13.04
C TYR A 133 -14.77 0.28 13.86
N GLY A 134 -14.69 0.23 15.19
CA GLY A 134 -15.83 -0.14 16.04
C GLY A 134 -16.37 -1.55 15.78
N GLY A 135 -15.47 -2.50 15.49
CA GLY A 135 -15.82 -3.92 15.33
C GLY A 135 -15.73 -4.71 16.64
N THR A 136 -16.09 -5.98 16.59
CA THR A 136 -15.97 -6.91 17.72
C THR A 136 -14.55 -7.46 17.81
N SER A 137 -13.95 -7.46 19.00
CA SER A 137 -12.60 -7.99 19.20
C SER A 137 -12.50 -9.48 18.88
N LEU A 138 -11.40 -9.88 18.24
CA LEU A 138 -11.07 -11.28 17.97
C LEU A 138 -9.89 -11.68 18.85
N THR A 139 -10.18 -12.44 19.91
CA THR A 139 -9.23 -12.77 20.98
C THR A 139 -8.20 -13.79 20.49
N SER A 140 -6.91 -13.51 20.66
CA SER A 140 -5.82 -14.46 20.33
C SER A 140 -5.80 -14.99 18.89
N GLY A 141 -6.31 -14.22 17.91
CA GLY A 141 -6.27 -14.62 16.50
C GLY A 141 -7.29 -15.70 16.11
N THR A 142 -8.19 -16.12 17.02
CA THR A 142 -9.29 -17.03 16.71
C THR A 142 -10.56 -16.65 17.47
N THR A 143 -11.72 -16.72 16.82
CA THR A 143 -12.99 -16.48 17.52
C THR A 143 -14.16 -17.15 16.82
N GLU A 144 -15.18 -17.48 17.60
CA GLU A 144 -16.45 -17.98 17.08
C GLU A 144 -17.35 -16.78 16.74
N ILE A 145 -17.94 -16.82 15.54
CA ILE A 145 -18.70 -15.72 14.95
C ILE A 145 -20.05 -16.26 14.48
N SER A 146 -21.13 -15.56 14.86
CA SER A 146 -22.48 -15.82 14.33
C SER A 146 -22.59 -15.32 12.90
N VAL A 147 -22.99 -16.20 11.99
CA VAL A 147 -23.07 -15.94 10.54
C VAL A 147 -24.17 -16.75 9.88
N SER A 148 -24.65 -16.25 8.75
CA SER A 148 -25.47 -16.98 7.78
C SER A 148 -24.63 -17.34 6.55
N ALA A 149 -25.08 -18.35 5.79
CA ALA A 149 -24.43 -18.70 4.54
C ALA A 149 -24.47 -17.52 3.56
N GLY A 150 -23.33 -17.14 3.00
CA GLY A 150 -23.15 -15.97 2.13
C GLY A 150 -22.68 -14.71 2.84
N ASP A 151 -22.63 -14.69 4.18
CA ASP A 151 -22.12 -13.54 4.92
C ASP A 151 -20.61 -13.32 4.68
N ILE A 152 -20.21 -12.06 4.54
CA ILE A 152 -18.82 -11.65 4.40
C ILE A 152 -18.31 -11.18 5.76
N ILE A 153 -17.29 -11.85 6.27
CA ILE A 153 -16.58 -11.48 7.48
C ILE A 153 -15.35 -10.65 7.08
N GLU A 154 -15.33 -9.38 7.49
CA GLU A 154 -14.14 -8.52 7.41
C GLU A 154 -13.40 -8.61 8.75
N ILE A 155 -12.12 -9.03 8.70
CA ILE A 155 -11.26 -9.07 9.89
C ILE A 155 -10.08 -8.13 9.66
N VAL A 156 -9.86 -7.22 10.61
CA VAL A 156 -8.83 -6.18 10.55
C VAL A 156 -7.82 -6.41 11.66
N ASN A 157 -6.54 -6.37 11.32
CA ASN A 157 -5.43 -6.35 12.26
C ASN A 157 -5.00 -4.90 12.54
N PHE A 158 -4.79 -4.60 13.80
CA PHE A 158 -4.38 -3.29 14.28
C PHE A 158 -2.98 -3.34 14.88
N SER A 159 -2.14 -2.39 14.47
CA SER A 159 -0.86 -2.09 15.11
C SER A 159 -0.91 -0.66 15.64
N SER A 160 -0.51 -0.44 16.89
CA SER A 160 -0.62 0.88 17.55
C SER A 160 -2.01 1.53 17.40
N SER A 161 -3.07 0.73 17.51
CA SER A 161 -4.48 1.13 17.34
C SER A 161 -4.88 1.62 15.94
N LYS A 162 -4.09 1.29 14.90
CA LYS A 162 -4.30 1.67 13.50
C LYS A 162 -4.40 0.44 12.61
N ALA A 163 -5.38 0.43 11.69
CA ALA A 163 -5.59 -0.67 10.75
C ALA A 163 -4.38 -0.80 9.81
N VAL A 164 -3.74 -1.97 9.82
CA VAL A 164 -2.53 -2.26 9.03
C VAL A 164 -2.74 -3.37 8.01
N ALA A 165 -3.60 -4.34 8.29
CA ALA A 165 -3.93 -5.43 7.39
C ALA A 165 -5.38 -5.88 7.54
N VAL A 166 -5.96 -6.43 6.48
CA VAL A 166 -7.37 -6.85 6.41
C VAL A 166 -7.52 -8.15 5.62
N THR A 167 -8.57 -8.90 5.91
CA THR A 167 -9.04 -10.00 5.07
C THR A 167 -10.55 -10.03 4.99
N TYR A 168 -11.03 -10.67 3.94
CA TYR A 168 -12.43 -10.87 3.64
C TYR A 168 -12.66 -12.34 3.38
N ILE A 169 -13.48 -12.98 4.20
CA ILE A 169 -13.80 -14.39 4.04
C ILE A 169 -15.31 -14.57 4.05
N THR A 170 -15.81 -15.34 3.10
CA THR A 170 -17.25 -15.61 2.98
C THR A 170 -17.59 -16.89 3.75
N ALA A 171 -18.58 -16.82 4.62
CA ALA A 171 -19.09 -17.99 5.33
C ALA A 171 -19.94 -18.84 4.37
N ASP A 172 -19.42 -19.98 3.96
CA ASP A 172 -20.20 -20.97 3.21
C ASP A 172 -20.98 -21.89 4.17
N SER A 173 -22.07 -22.50 3.67
CA SER A 173 -22.85 -23.48 4.42
C SER A 173 -22.02 -24.64 5.01
N SER A 174 -20.93 -25.04 4.34
CA SER A 174 -20.04 -26.11 4.80
C SER A 174 -19.24 -25.79 6.06
N VAL A 175 -19.01 -24.51 6.34
CA VAL A 175 -18.22 -24.03 7.50
C VAL A 175 -19.10 -23.52 8.64
N ILE A 176 -20.43 -23.62 8.50
CA ILE A 176 -21.41 -23.27 9.52
C ILE A 176 -21.90 -24.57 10.18
N LYS A 177 -22.15 -24.53 11.48
CA LYS A 177 -22.71 -25.66 12.23
C LYS A 177 -24.23 -25.65 12.28
#